data_AF-U7PZU5-F1
#
_entry.id   AF-U7PZU5-F1
#
_cell.length_a   1.000
_cell.length_b   1.000
_cell.length_c   1.000
_cell.angle_alpha   90.00
_cell.angle_beta   90.00
_cell.angle_gamma   90.00
#
_symmetry.space_group_name_H-M   'P 1'
#
loop_
_entity.id
_entity.type
_entity.pdbx_description
1 polymer ?
#
loop_
_entity_poly.entity_id
_entity_poly.type
_entity_poly.pdbx_seq_one_letter_code
_entity_poly.pdbx_strand_id
1 'polypeptide(L)'
;MVQLTAFALALAAFTLGAQAGPCATCNPVNIIQDGSFEDASSTAWTFDSGVTVQTDAPGADYSVSGTNYVSFNIAQREDRQRYSISQQLTGLKPNQPYTLQFTWELTDASGIYDGGVDIQTQLDGVQVDFIGSSGRGPLDQVTLHTVTITPTSSTPVLRISCGGGGNYYYESPTGPEYCSFLKSLLPRPDPNELCVFTHGDVYPGNITVDIDPTNPTEYVVTGIIDWEESGFYPAWFEATNVLYNFKEYYDEPKGRNGLEDWWRYVPRCIAPASYPTEWAIGRLLCTWQMKLCLRLAYKLGR
;
A
#
# COMPACT_ATOMS: atom_id res chain seq x y z
N MET A 1 11.00 13.37 -10.12
CA MET A 1 11.08 12.58 -8.88
C MET A 1 10.36 13.37 -7.81
N VAL A 2 9.05 13.13 -7.64
CA VAL A 2 8.26 13.78 -6.57
C VAL A 2 8.56 12.99 -5.32
N GLN A 3 9.24 13.63 -4.38
CA GLN A 3 9.51 13.08 -3.05
C GLN A 3 8.17 13.08 -2.31
N LEU A 4 7.43 11.96 -2.39
CA LEU A 4 6.14 11.82 -1.75
C LEU A 4 6.35 11.70 -0.24
N THR A 5 5.87 12.74 0.42
CA THR A 5 5.96 13.07 1.83
C THR A 5 5.27 12.04 2.71
N ALA A 6 5.86 11.85 3.89
CA ALA A 6 5.48 10.96 4.98
C ALA A 6 3.96 10.78 5.18
N PHE A 7 3.58 9.55 5.52
CA PHE A 7 2.32 9.28 6.21
C PHE A 7 2.40 9.89 7.61
N ALA A 8 1.29 10.41 8.11
CA ALA A 8 1.17 10.73 9.52
C ALA A 8 0.00 9.96 10.10
N LEU A 9 0.31 9.04 11.01
CA LEU A 9 -0.68 8.52 11.93
C LEU A 9 -0.77 9.46 13.14
N ALA A 10 -1.65 10.46 13.05
CA ALA A 10 -1.86 11.42 14.14
C ALA A 10 -2.43 10.72 15.39
N LEU A 11 -1.57 10.38 16.35
CA LEU A 11 -2.03 9.93 17.67
C LEU A 11 -2.36 11.14 18.53
N ALA A 12 -3.65 11.31 18.83
CA ALA A 12 -4.09 12.37 19.74
C ALA A 12 -4.85 11.81 20.95
N ALA A 13 -4.49 12.32 22.12
CA ALA A 13 -5.06 12.10 23.44
C ALA A 13 -5.05 10.65 23.93
N PHE A 14 -4.03 10.33 24.73
CA PHE A 14 -4.09 9.17 25.60
C PHE A 14 -4.82 9.48 26.92
N THR A 15 -5.83 8.67 27.26
CA THR A 15 -6.37 8.62 28.62
C THR A 15 -6.28 7.21 29.15
N LEU A 16 -5.84 7.06 30.41
CA LEU A 16 -5.82 5.79 31.12
C LEU A 16 -6.70 5.87 32.37
N GLY A 17 -7.90 5.28 32.33
CA GLY A 17 -8.84 5.27 33.46
C GLY A 17 -8.86 3.93 34.17
N ALA A 18 -8.84 3.91 35.50
CA ALA A 18 -9.15 2.71 36.28
C ALA A 18 -10.66 2.42 36.19
N GLN A 19 -11.03 1.16 35.96
CA GLN A 19 -12.45 0.76 36.08
C GLN A 19 -12.90 1.00 37.53
N ALA A 20 -14.00 1.74 37.69
CA ALA A 20 -14.50 2.23 38.96
C ALA A 20 -14.68 1.10 39.99
N GLY A 21 -13.82 1.10 41.03
CA GLY A 21 -14.30 0.74 42.36
C GLY A 21 -15.37 1.75 42.82
N PRO A 22 -16.08 1.54 43.93
CA PRO A 22 -17.30 2.28 44.31
C PRO A 22 -17.14 3.81 44.58
N CYS A 23 -16.03 4.42 44.17
CA CYS A 23 -15.80 5.85 44.24
C CYS A 23 -16.37 6.56 43.00
N ALA A 24 -17.62 7.03 43.09
CA ALA A 24 -18.27 7.84 42.05
C ALA A 24 -17.68 9.27 41.91
N THR A 25 -16.70 9.65 42.74
CA THR A 25 -16.09 11.00 42.77
C THR A 25 -14.60 11.03 42.44
N CYS A 26 -14.01 9.88 42.12
CA CYS A 26 -12.61 9.80 41.77
C CYS A 26 -12.47 10.16 40.28
N ASN A 27 -12.00 11.38 39.96
CA ASN A 27 -11.61 11.71 38.59
C ASN A 27 -10.58 10.66 38.11
N PRO A 28 -10.74 10.09 36.91
CA PRO A 28 -9.71 9.23 36.34
C PRO A 28 -8.39 10.02 36.32
N VAL A 29 -7.39 9.51 37.04
CA VAL A 29 -6.04 10.09 37.00
C VAL A 29 -5.49 9.75 35.62
N ASN A 30 -5.24 10.76 34.79
CA ASN A 30 -4.54 10.50 33.53
C ASN A 30 -3.09 10.14 33.86
N ILE A 31 -2.75 8.86 33.72
CA ILE A 31 -1.42 8.32 34.02
C ILE A 31 -0.45 8.60 32.87
N ILE A 32 -0.98 8.85 31.66
CA ILE A 32 -0.17 9.12 30.49
C ILE A 32 0.31 10.57 30.54
N GLN A 33 1.62 10.74 30.55
CA GLN A 33 2.25 12.05 30.54
C GLN A 33 2.29 12.59 29.11
N ASP A 34 1.90 13.86 28.95
CA ASP A 34 1.88 14.56 27.65
C ASP A 34 1.21 13.71 26.54
N GLY A 35 0.04 13.15 26.85
CA GLY A 35 -0.73 12.35 25.88
C GLY A 35 -1.32 13.16 24.72
N SER A 36 -1.21 14.49 24.76
CA SER A 36 -1.61 15.42 23.69
C SER A 36 -0.43 15.90 22.84
N PHE A 37 0.82 15.65 23.25
CA PHE A 37 2.04 16.09 22.54
C PHE A 37 2.20 17.61 22.40
N GLU A 38 1.54 18.38 23.27
CA GLU A 38 1.59 19.85 23.23
C GLU A 38 2.78 20.41 24.03
N ASP A 39 3.36 19.62 24.95
CA ASP A 39 4.54 20.03 25.70
C ASP A 39 5.81 19.73 24.90
N ALA A 40 6.31 20.74 24.16
CA ALA A 40 7.56 20.64 23.41
C ALA A 40 8.80 20.35 24.27
N SER A 41 8.72 20.48 25.61
CA SER A 41 9.79 20.13 26.54
C SER A 41 9.67 18.73 27.13
N SER A 42 8.58 18.02 26.82
CA SER A 42 8.29 16.69 27.29
C SER A 42 9.35 15.69 26.82
N THR A 43 9.87 14.92 27.76
CA THR A 43 10.72 13.75 27.51
C THR A 43 10.01 12.45 27.87
N ALA A 44 8.68 12.53 28.01
CA ALA A 44 7.88 11.42 28.51
C ALA A 44 7.70 10.29 27.47
N TRP A 45 7.92 10.59 26.19
CA TRP A 45 7.83 9.64 25.09
C TRP A 45 9.20 9.38 24.46
N THR A 46 9.46 8.12 24.13
CA THR A 46 10.58 7.69 23.28
C THR A 46 10.07 7.38 21.89
N PHE A 47 10.74 7.91 20.86
CA PHE A 47 10.35 7.81 19.44
C PHE A 47 11.40 7.02 18.66
N ASP A 48 10.95 6.12 17.77
CA ASP A 48 11.84 5.52 16.76
C ASP A 48 12.27 6.56 15.70
N SER A 49 13.35 6.30 14.97
CA SER A 49 13.99 7.25 14.04
C SER A 49 13.14 7.70 12.83
N GLY A 50 11.93 7.17 12.67
CA GLY A 50 10.95 7.53 11.64
C GLY A 50 9.69 8.19 12.19
N VAL A 51 9.65 8.49 13.48
CA VAL A 51 8.49 9.07 14.16
C VAL A 51 8.81 10.47 14.63
N THR A 52 7.97 11.44 14.28
CA THR A 52 8.15 12.85 14.66
C THR A 52 6.87 13.44 15.21
N VAL A 53 6.96 14.37 16.16
CA VAL A 53 5.83 15.23 16.50
C VAL A 53 5.74 16.32 15.44
N GLN A 54 4.56 16.52 14.88
CA GLN A 54 4.27 17.55 13.89
C GLN A 54 3.19 18.48 14.44
N THR A 55 3.15 19.69 13.90
CA THR A 55 2.13 20.70 14.20
C THR A 55 1.23 20.83 12.97
N ASP A 56 -0.08 20.89 13.20
CA ASP A 56 -1.06 21.14 12.15
C ASP A 56 -0.75 22.41 11.37
N ALA A 57 -0.84 22.31 10.05
CA ALA A 57 -0.88 23.49 9.20
C ALA A 57 -2.20 24.25 9.47
N PRO A 58 -2.24 25.58 9.28
CA PRO A 58 -3.49 26.33 9.42
C PRO A 58 -4.62 25.72 8.56
N GLY A 59 -5.67 25.22 9.21
CA GLY A 59 -6.83 24.58 8.56
C GLY A 59 -6.70 23.07 8.31
N ALA A 60 -5.62 22.43 8.76
CA ALA A 60 -5.55 20.98 8.93
C ALA A 60 -6.15 20.59 10.29
N ASP A 61 -6.85 19.45 10.34
CA ASP A 61 -7.54 18.94 11.52
C ASP A 61 -6.97 17.57 11.96
N TYR A 62 -5.64 17.37 11.90
CA TYR A 62 -5.03 16.09 12.26
C TYR A 62 -4.88 15.94 13.79
N SER A 63 -4.73 17.05 14.53
CA SER A 63 -4.68 17.03 15.98
C SER A 63 -6.09 17.08 16.60
N VAL A 64 -6.41 16.10 17.43
CA VAL A 64 -7.73 16.02 18.10
C VAL A 64 -7.77 16.82 19.41
N SER A 65 -6.60 17.10 20.00
CA SER A 65 -6.49 17.67 21.35
C SER A 65 -5.62 18.92 21.45
N GLY A 66 -5.31 19.59 20.34
CA GLY A 66 -4.49 20.80 20.35
C GLY A 66 -4.06 21.22 18.95
N THR A 67 -2.75 21.30 18.74
CA THR A 67 -2.12 21.60 17.45
C THR A 67 -1.11 20.55 17.03
N ASN A 68 -0.65 19.71 17.95
CA ASN A 68 0.38 18.73 17.70
C ASN A 68 -0.19 17.32 17.60
N TYR A 69 0.49 16.51 16.79
CA TYR A 69 0.22 15.09 16.64
C TYR A 69 1.53 14.33 16.38
N VAL A 70 1.53 13.04 16.68
CA VAL A 70 2.65 12.17 16.28
C VAL A 70 2.47 11.75 14.84
N SER A 71 3.52 11.77 14.03
CA SER A 71 3.52 11.28 12.65
C SER A 71 4.45 10.08 12.53
N PHE A 72 3.94 8.99 11.97
CA PHE A 72 4.70 7.79 11.67
C PHE A 72 5.01 7.79 10.18
N ASN A 73 6.27 8.00 9.81
CA ASN A 73 6.66 7.99 8.41
C ASN A 73 6.77 6.55 7.89
N ILE A 74 5.61 5.98 7.56
CA ILE A 74 5.47 4.63 6.99
C ILE A 74 5.69 4.71 5.46
N ALA A 75 6.81 5.29 5.03
CA ALA A 75 7.15 5.37 3.62
C ALA A 75 7.45 3.99 3.04
N GLN A 76 6.93 3.70 1.83
CA GLN A 76 7.40 2.83 0.74
C GLN A 76 8.33 1.64 1.04
N ARG A 77 8.20 0.96 2.18
CA ARG A 77 9.08 -0.17 2.45
C ARG A 77 8.30 -1.47 2.42
N GLU A 78 8.60 -2.26 1.39
CA GLU A 78 8.21 -3.68 1.29
C GLU A 78 8.72 -4.50 2.49
N ASP A 79 9.61 -3.94 3.32
CA ASP A 79 10.16 -4.56 4.53
C ASP A 79 9.16 -4.66 5.70
N ARG A 80 7.96 -4.06 5.58
CA ARG A 80 6.92 -4.06 6.64
C ARG A 80 7.45 -3.62 8.01
N GLN A 81 8.43 -2.72 8.03
CA GLN A 81 8.99 -2.20 9.28
C GLN A 81 7.90 -1.47 10.07
N ARG A 82 7.92 -1.68 11.39
CA ARG A 82 7.04 -1.02 12.35
C ARG A 82 7.84 0.05 13.07
N TYR A 83 7.31 1.26 13.09
CA TYR A 83 7.84 2.33 13.92
C TYR A 83 7.00 2.46 15.18
N SER A 84 7.62 2.87 16.28
CA SER A 84 6.96 2.86 17.59
C SER A 84 7.18 4.16 18.35
N ILE A 85 6.21 4.45 19.22
CA ILE A 85 6.38 5.33 20.37
C ILE A 85 6.23 4.52 21.64
N SER A 86 6.92 4.92 22.70
CA SER A 86 6.78 4.26 24.00
C SER A 86 6.93 5.22 25.17
N GLN A 87 6.26 4.87 26.27
CA GLN A 87 6.33 5.60 27.53
C GLN A 87 6.40 4.60 28.69
N GLN A 88 7.29 4.87 29.62
CA GLN A 88 7.34 4.18 30.91
C GLN A 88 6.21 4.72 31.80
N LEU A 89 5.17 3.92 32.03
CA LEU A 89 4.09 4.31 32.93
C LEU A 89 4.53 4.13 34.38
N THR A 90 3.90 4.85 35.30
CA THR A 90 4.17 4.74 36.75
C THR A 90 2.85 4.79 37.54
N GLY A 91 2.85 4.20 38.74
CA GLY A 91 1.68 4.26 39.65
C GLY A 91 0.54 3.31 39.31
N LEU A 92 0.75 2.37 38.38
CA LEU A 92 -0.23 1.33 38.07
C LEU A 92 -0.23 0.24 39.14
N LYS A 93 -1.40 -0.36 39.39
CA LYS A 93 -1.52 -1.53 40.26
C LYS A 93 -1.44 -2.78 39.38
N PRO A 94 -0.49 -3.70 39.65
CA PRO A 94 -0.43 -4.97 38.96
C PRO A 94 -1.77 -5.72 39.03
N ASN A 95 -2.14 -6.37 37.92
CA ASN A 95 -3.37 -7.16 37.75
C ASN A 95 -4.69 -6.38 37.87
N GLN A 96 -4.64 -5.05 37.88
CA GLN A 96 -5.83 -4.21 37.81
C GLN A 96 -6.07 -3.79 36.33
N PRO A 97 -7.27 -3.96 35.76
CA PRO A 97 -7.56 -3.50 34.41
C PRO A 97 -7.65 -1.96 34.35
N TYR A 98 -7.11 -1.41 33.28
CA TYR A 98 -7.18 0.01 32.93
C TYR A 98 -7.66 0.18 31.49
N THR A 99 -8.41 1.24 31.21
CA THR A 99 -8.89 1.58 29.86
C THR A 99 -7.95 2.59 29.23
N LEU A 100 -7.24 2.20 28.17
CA LEU A 100 -6.43 3.07 27.32
C LEU A 100 -7.27 3.52 26.13
N GLN A 101 -7.30 4.83 25.86
CA GLN A 101 -7.91 5.39 24.65
C GLN A 101 -6.87 6.19 23.89
N PHE A 102 -6.93 6.18 22.57
CA PHE A 102 -6.17 7.07 21.70
C PHE A 102 -6.91 7.26 20.39
N THR A 103 -6.75 8.42 19.76
CA THR A 103 -7.25 8.64 18.40
C THR A 103 -6.15 8.39 17.38
N TRP A 104 -6.54 8.03 16.17
CA TRP A 104 -5.62 7.86 15.05
C TRP A 104 -6.33 8.17 13.74
N GLU A 105 -5.55 8.55 12.72
CA GLU A 105 -6.05 8.91 11.40
C GLU A 105 -5.05 8.47 10.34
N LEU A 106 -5.54 7.95 9.21
CA LEU A 106 -4.72 7.77 8.02
C LEU A 106 -4.79 9.01 7.16
N THR A 107 -3.64 9.66 7.01
CA THR A 107 -3.49 10.83 6.16
C THR A 107 -2.69 10.45 4.92
N ASP A 108 -3.16 10.86 3.75
CA ASP A 108 -2.35 10.89 2.55
C ASP A 108 -2.40 12.29 1.91
N ALA A 109 -1.27 13.01 1.95
CA ALA A 109 -1.19 14.31 1.29
C ALA A 109 -1.47 14.23 -0.23
N SER A 110 -1.47 13.03 -0.80
CA SER A 110 -1.64 12.78 -2.22
C SER A 110 -2.98 12.13 -2.61
N GLY A 111 -3.74 11.52 -1.70
CA GLY A 111 -4.94 10.74 -2.05
C GLY A 111 -4.67 9.39 -2.73
N ILE A 112 -3.40 8.97 -2.83
CA ILE A 112 -2.90 7.85 -3.68
C ILE A 112 -2.72 6.54 -2.88
N TYR A 113 -3.02 6.51 -1.57
CA TYR A 113 -2.75 5.32 -0.76
C TYR A 113 -3.90 4.29 -0.81
N ASP A 114 -3.65 3.15 -1.45
CA ASP A 114 -4.50 1.94 -1.37
C ASP A 114 -3.79 0.84 -0.57
N GLY A 115 -3.32 1.20 0.62
CA GLY A 115 -2.66 0.29 1.55
C GLY A 115 -3.38 0.21 2.88
N GLY A 116 -3.08 -0.86 3.63
CA GLY A 116 -3.49 -1.01 5.01
C GLY A 116 -2.50 -0.34 5.96
N VAL A 117 -2.99 0.16 7.08
CA VAL A 117 -2.18 0.42 8.27
C VAL A 117 -2.51 -0.63 9.29
N ASP A 118 -1.54 -0.96 10.11
CA ASP A 118 -1.79 -1.73 11.30
C ASP A 118 -1.16 -1.06 12.52
N ILE A 119 -1.86 -1.13 13.65
CA ILE A 119 -1.47 -0.50 14.91
C ILE A 119 -1.47 -1.61 15.96
N GLN A 120 -0.34 -1.77 16.63
CA GLN A 120 -0.13 -2.77 17.66
C GLN A 120 0.10 -2.06 19.00
N THR A 121 -0.72 -2.40 19.99
CA THR A 121 -0.53 -1.95 21.37
C THR A 121 0.21 -3.04 22.14
N GLN A 122 1.30 -2.68 22.79
CA GLN A 122 2.11 -3.57 23.61
C GLN A 122 2.30 -3.03 25.02
N LEU A 123 2.39 -3.94 25.98
CA LEU A 123 2.71 -3.67 27.38
C LEU A 123 3.83 -4.61 27.81
N ASP A 124 4.95 -4.05 28.28
CA ASP A 124 6.16 -4.81 28.63
C ASP A 124 6.62 -5.76 27.49
N GLY A 125 6.45 -5.32 26.23
CA GLY A 125 6.79 -6.07 25.03
C GLY A 125 5.77 -7.15 24.61
N VAL A 126 4.70 -7.35 25.37
CA VAL A 126 3.61 -8.28 25.04
C VAL A 126 2.53 -7.54 24.27
N GLN A 127 2.12 -8.05 23.10
CA GLN A 127 0.98 -7.52 22.38
C GLN A 127 -0.31 -7.73 23.18
N VAL A 128 -0.99 -6.63 23.50
CA VAL A 128 -2.27 -6.64 24.19
C VAL A 128 -3.45 -6.32 23.27
N ASP A 129 -3.18 -5.71 22.10
CA ASP A 129 -4.19 -5.35 21.12
C ASP A 129 -3.61 -5.09 19.73
N PHE A 130 -4.44 -5.19 18.69
CA PHE A 130 -4.07 -5.04 17.29
C PHE A 130 -5.24 -4.50 16.45
N ILE A 131 -4.97 -3.45 15.68
CA ILE A 131 -5.85 -2.88 14.67
C ILE A 131 -5.21 -3.14 13.31
N GLY A 132 -5.97 -3.62 12.35
CA GLY A 132 -5.54 -3.70 10.96
C GLY A 132 -6.61 -3.13 10.06
N SER A 133 -6.22 -2.22 9.15
CA SER A 133 -7.03 -1.86 8.00
C SER A 133 -6.54 -2.63 6.77
N SER A 134 -7.46 -3.03 5.90
CA SER A 134 -7.16 -3.63 4.61
C SER A 134 -7.72 -2.74 3.50
N GLY A 135 -6.89 -2.43 2.50
CA GLY A 135 -7.24 -1.51 1.41
C GLY A 135 -7.31 -0.06 1.88
N ARG A 136 -7.74 0.82 0.98
CA ARG A 136 -8.05 2.23 1.27
C ARG A 136 -9.04 2.34 2.44
N GLY A 137 -8.50 2.47 3.65
CA GLY A 137 -9.27 2.83 4.83
C GLY A 137 -9.93 4.20 4.63
N PRO A 138 -10.83 4.63 5.53
CA PRO A 138 -11.35 5.98 5.45
C PRO A 138 -10.21 6.97 5.69
N LEU A 139 -9.69 7.52 4.60
CA LEU A 139 -8.71 8.59 4.62
C LEU A 139 -9.32 9.82 5.29
N ASP A 140 -8.48 10.56 5.98
CA ASP A 140 -8.84 11.80 6.69
C ASP A 140 -9.99 11.63 7.71
N GLN A 141 -10.15 10.41 8.24
CA GLN A 141 -11.12 10.11 9.28
C GLN A 141 -10.43 9.79 10.60
N VAL A 142 -10.54 10.73 11.54
CA VAL A 142 -10.17 10.53 12.93
C VAL A 142 -11.00 9.39 13.55
N THR A 143 -10.31 8.36 14.03
CA THR A 143 -10.88 7.19 14.67
C THR A 143 -10.46 7.13 16.13
N LEU A 144 -11.43 7.08 17.04
CA LEU A 144 -11.17 6.80 18.46
C LEU A 144 -11.02 5.29 18.68
N HIS A 145 -9.86 4.88 19.19
CA HIS A 145 -9.60 3.52 19.62
C HIS A 145 -9.64 3.40 21.14
N THR A 146 -10.14 2.27 21.64
CA THR A 146 -10.23 1.97 23.08
C THR A 146 -9.84 0.53 23.34
N VAL A 147 -8.88 0.33 24.23
CA VAL A 147 -8.36 -1.00 24.62
C VAL A 147 -8.27 -1.12 26.14
N THR A 148 -8.59 -2.29 26.67
CA THR A 148 -8.33 -2.62 28.09
C THR A 148 -6.95 -3.22 28.24
N ILE A 149 -6.10 -2.61 29.06
CA ILE A 149 -4.77 -3.12 29.41
C ILE A 149 -4.73 -3.58 30.86
N THR A 150 -4.02 -4.68 31.14
CA THR A 150 -3.82 -5.19 32.51
C THR A 150 -2.33 -5.35 32.77
N PRO A 151 -1.68 -4.42 33.48
CA PRO A 151 -0.25 -4.45 33.72
C PRO A 151 0.12 -5.53 34.72
N THR A 152 1.26 -6.18 34.50
CA THR A 152 1.87 -7.15 35.44
C THR A 152 2.85 -6.47 36.41
N SER A 153 3.22 -5.23 36.13
CA SER A 153 4.15 -4.42 36.91
C SER A 153 3.52 -3.07 37.28
N SER A 154 4.05 -2.41 38.32
CA SER A 154 3.61 -1.05 38.68
C SER A 154 4.17 0.04 37.76
N THR A 155 5.15 -0.36 36.95
CA THR A 155 5.88 0.49 36.00
C THR A 155 6.04 -0.26 34.68
N PRO A 156 4.96 -0.47 33.90
CA PRO A 156 5.06 -1.12 32.61
C PRO A 156 5.49 -0.13 31.52
N VAL A 157 6.15 -0.64 30.48
CA VAL A 157 6.40 0.12 29.25
C VAL A 157 5.20 -0.05 28.32
N LEU A 158 4.46 1.02 28.10
CA LEU A 158 3.47 1.09 27.03
C LEU A 158 4.19 1.38 25.71
N ARG A 159 3.89 0.60 24.67
CA ARG A 159 4.37 0.85 23.31
C ARG A 159 3.21 0.79 22.32
N ILE A 160 3.15 1.78 21.44
CA ILE A 160 2.26 1.80 20.27
C ILE A 160 3.13 1.73 19.04
N SER A 161 2.94 0.70 18.23
CA SER A 161 3.72 0.45 17.01
C SER A 161 2.81 0.48 15.81
N CYS A 162 3.24 1.16 14.74
CA CYS A 162 2.48 1.31 13.52
C CYS A 162 3.28 0.74 12.35
N GLY A 163 2.65 -0.16 11.61
CA GLY A 163 3.15 -0.70 10.36
C GLY A 163 2.23 -0.32 9.21
N GLY A 164 2.75 -0.40 8.00
CA GLY A 164 1.95 -0.28 6.79
C GLY A 164 2.32 -1.37 5.81
N GLY A 165 1.30 -1.82 5.09
CA GLY A 165 1.45 -2.74 3.98
C GLY A 165 0.54 -2.26 2.88
N GLY A 166 1.12 -1.79 1.79
CA GLY A 166 0.37 -1.27 0.65
C GLY A 166 1.26 -1.22 -0.57
N ASN A 167 0.71 -1.62 -1.71
CA ASN A 167 1.30 -1.23 -2.97
C ASN A 167 0.92 0.24 -3.17
N TYR A 168 1.92 1.11 -3.33
CA TYR A 168 1.66 2.37 -4.04
C TYR A 168 1.36 1.96 -5.47
N TYR A 169 0.09 1.74 -5.77
CA TYR A 169 -0.32 1.94 -7.13
C TYR A 169 -0.07 3.43 -7.36
N TYR A 170 0.83 3.75 -8.29
CA TYR A 170 0.65 5.01 -9.00
C TYR A 170 -0.79 4.95 -9.49
N GLU A 171 -1.72 5.60 -8.80
CA GLU A 171 -3.01 5.90 -9.37
C GLU A 171 -2.70 6.84 -10.53
N SER A 172 -2.36 6.24 -11.67
CA SER A 172 -2.66 6.87 -12.94
C SER A 172 -4.14 7.21 -12.86
N PRO A 173 -4.52 8.49 -12.78
CA PRO A 173 -5.71 8.95 -12.07
C PRO A 173 -6.90 7.99 -12.21
N THR A 174 -7.18 7.10 -11.27
CA THR A 174 -7.98 5.89 -11.60
C THR A 174 -9.51 6.08 -11.63
N GLY A 175 -9.98 7.33 -11.75
CA GLY A 175 -11.40 7.69 -11.81
C GLY A 175 -12.07 7.37 -13.16
N PRO A 176 -13.40 7.21 -13.19
CA PRO A 176 -14.14 6.94 -14.43
C PRO A 176 -13.96 8.04 -15.49
N GLU A 177 -13.79 9.30 -15.08
CA GLU A 177 -13.52 10.45 -15.95
C GLU A 177 -12.14 10.34 -16.61
N TYR A 178 -11.11 9.99 -15.85
CA TYR A 178 -9.78 9.82 -16.42
C TYR A 178 -9.67 8.56 -17.28
N CYS A 179 -10.33 7.47 -16.88
CA CYS A 179 -10.48 6.30 -17.74
C CYS A 179 -11.18 6.68 -19.06
N SER A 180 -12.21 7.54 -19.01
CA SER A 180 -12.89 8.06 -20.19
C SER A 180 -11.96 8.94 -21.04
N PHE A 181 -11.16 9.79 -20.39
CA PHE A 181 -10.13 10.59 -21.06
C PHE A 181 -9.09 9.72 -21.75
N LEU A 182 -8.49 8.74 -21.08
CA LEU A 182 -7.53 7.82 -21.69
C LEU A 182 -8.13 7.01 -22.83
N LYS A 183 -9.37 6.51 -22.66
CA LYS A 183 -10.12 5.86 -23.74
C LYS A 183 -10.36 6.78 -24.93
N SER A 184 -10.52 8.09 -24.71
CA SER A 184 -10.68 9.08 -25.79
C SER A 184 -9.40 9.31 -26.60
N LEU A 185 -8.24 8.93 -26.07
CA LEU A 185 -6.95 9.00 -26.75
C LEU A 185 -6.65 7.75 -27.59
N LEU A 186 -7.40 6.66 -27.41
CA LEU A 186 -7.26 5.47 -28.24
C LEU A 186 -7.69 5.78 -29.68
N PRO A 187 -7.03 5.20 -30.69
CA PRO A 187 -7.54 5.23 -32.05
C PRO A 187 -8.96 4.70 -32.09
N ARG A 188 -9.79 5.26 -32.97
CA ARG A 188 -11.14 4.72 -33.18
C ARG A 188 -11.00 3.26 -33.60
N PRO A 189 -11.73 2.32 -32.98
CA PRO A 189 -11.69 0.92 -33.40
C PRO A 189 -11.97 0.82 -34.90
N ASP A 190 -11.08 0.19 -35.66
CA ASP A 190 -11.38 -0.14 -37.05
C ASP A 190 -12.47 -1.22 -37.02
N PRO A 191 -13.65 -1.00 -37.60
CA PRO A 191 -14.70 -2.01 -37.65
C PRO A 191 -14.29 -3.28 -38.40
N ASN A 192 -13.20 -3.23 -39.18
CA ASN A 192 -12.62 -4.38 -39.87
C ASN A 192 -11.42 -4.99 -39.11
N GLU A 193 -11.10 -4.51 -37.91
CA GLU A 193 -10.03 -5.08 -37.10
C GLU A 193 -10.36 -6.54 -36.77
N LEU A 194 -9.49 -7.46 -37.21
CA LEU A 194 -9.68 -8.88 -36.95
C LEU A 194 -9.42 -9.17 -35.47
N CYS A 195 -10.38 -9.83 -34.83
CA CYS A 195 -10.09 -10.54 -33.59
C CYS A 195 -9.15 -11.71 -33.90
N VAL A 196 -8.00 -11.72 -33.25
CA VAL A 196 -7.00 -12.79 -33.35
C VAL A 196 -6.94 -13.55 -32.04
N PHE A 197 -6.51 -14.80 -32.09
CA PHE A 197 -6.26 -15.57 -30.89
C PHE A 197 -4.91 -15.14 -30.31
N THR A 198 -4.93 -14.58 -29.10
CA THR A 198 -3.75 -14.09 -28.38
C THR A 198 -3.43 -15.00 -27.19
N HIS A 199 -2.19 -14.98 -26.73
CA HIS A 199 -1.76 -15.68 -25.51
C HIS A 199 -2.24 -14.94 -24.25
N GLY A 200 -2.20 -13.61 -24.29
CA GLY A 200 -2.62 -12.70 -23.23
C GLY A 200 -1.50 -12.24 -22.30
N ASP A 201 -0.38 -12.96 -22.29
CA ASP A 201 0.75 -12.70 -21.39
C ASP A 201 2.06 -13.36 -21.90
N VAL A 202 2.35 -13.31 -23.22
CA VAL A 202 3.63 -13.86 -23.72
C VAL A 202 4.82 -13.24 -22.97
N TYR A 203 5.60 -14.08 -22.30
CA TYR A 203 6.88 -13.73 -21.70
C TYR A 203 7.84 -14.93 -21.78
N PRO A 204 9.15 -14.75 -21.54
CA PRO A 204 10.15 -15.80 -21.71
C PRO A 204 9.86 -17.10 -20.95
N GLY A 205 9.23 -17.03 -19.78
CA GLY A 205 8.87 -18.23 -19.00
C GLY A 205 7.77 -19.08 -19.63
N ASN A 206 6.99 -18.53 -20.57
CA ASN A 206 5.95 -19.23 -21.30
C ASN A 206 6.43 -19.83 -22.62
N ILE A 207 7.72 -19.70 -22.95
CA ILE A 207 8.32 -20.19 -24.20
C ILE A 207 9.30 -21.31 -23.85
N THR A 208 9.02 -22.53 -24.31
CA THR A 208 9.98 -23.63 -24.21
C THR A 208 10.86 -23.65 -25.44
N VAL A 209 12.16 -23.86 -25.24
CA VAL A 209 13.16 -23.92 -26.30
C VAL A 209 14.00 -25.19 -26.20
N ASP A 210 14.53 -25.64 -27.32
CA ASP A 210 15.58 -26.66 -27.40
C ASP A 210 16.75 -26.10 -28.23
N ILE A 211 17.93 -26.72 -28.10
CA ILE A 211 19.11 -26.34 -28.88
C ILE A 211 18.91 -26.86 -30.30
N ASP A 212 19.18 -26.02 -31.32
CA ASP A 212 19.11 -26.47 -32.70
C ASP A 212 20.16 -27.59 -32.93
N PRO A 213 19.74 -28.81 -33.35
CA PRO A 213 20.66 -29.93 -33.53
C PRO A 213 21.67 -29.72 -34.67
N THR A 214 21.37 -28.80 -35.60
CA THR A 214 22.24 -28.41 -36.72
C THR A 214 23.11 -27.20 -36.40
N ASN A 215 22.72 -26.39 -35.42
CA ASN A 215 23.46 -25.20 -34.98
C ASN A 215 23.39 -25.04 -33.44
N PRO A 216 24.36 -25.57 -32.67
CA PRO A 216 24.33 -25.51 -31.21
C PRO A 216 24.35 -24.11 -30.57
N THR A 217 24.48 -23.05 -31.36
CA THR A 217 24.39 -21.65 -30.89
C THR A 217 23.01 -21.02 -31.07
N GLU A 218 22.07 -21.74 -31.69
CA GLU A 218 20.71 -21.30 -31.92
C GLU A 218 19.71 -22.12 -31.08
N TYR A 219 18.59 -21.49 -30.75
CA TYR A 219 17.49 -22.10 -30.02
C TYR A 219 16.27 -22.21 -30.93
N VAL A 220 15.59 -23.34 -30.88
CA VAL A 220 14.32 -23.56 -31.56
C VAL A 220 13.21 -23.55 -30.52
N VAL A 221 12.17 -22.75 -30.76
CA VAL A 221 10.97 -22.79 -29.93
C VAL A 221 10.29 -24.14 -30.10
N THR A 222 10.15 -24.89 -29.02
CA THR A 222 9.51 -26.21 -28.99
C THR A 222 8.06 -26.15 -28.52
N GLY A 223 7.67 -25.06 -27.87
CA GLY A 223 6.34 -24.93 -27.30
C GLY A 223 6.09 -23.55 -26.71
N ILE A 224 4.80 -23.24 -26.59
CA ILE A 224 4.28 -22.09 -25.88
C ILE A 224 3.28 -22.65 -24.86
N ILE A 225 3.43 -22.28 -23.60
CA ILE A 225 2.68 -22.82 -22.46
C ILE A 225 1.96 -21.70 -21.70
N ASP A 226 1.10 -22.08 -20.76
CA ASP A 226 0.39 -21.13 -19.88
C ASP A 226 -0.67 -20.27 -20.58
N TRP A 227 -1.55 -20.93 -21.33
CA TRP A 227 -2.61 -20.29 -22.13
C TRP A 227 -3.82 -19.83 -21.30
N GLU A 228 -3.72 -19.67 -19.98
CA GLU A 228 -4.88 -19.35 -19.13
C GLU A 228 -5.42 -17.93 -19.33
N GLU A 229 -4.58 -17.01 -19.82
CA GLU A 229 -4.94 -15.64 -20.19
C GLU A 229 -5.32 -15.50 -21.68
N SER A 230 -5.35 -16.60 -22.43
CA SER A 230 -5.60 -16.58 -23.86
C SER A 230 -7.04 -16.29 -24.23
N GLY A 231 -7.25 -15.83 -25.46
CA GLY A 231 -8.58 -15.55 -25.98
C GLY A 231 -8.59 -14.85 -27.33
N PHE A 232 -9.79 -14.53 -27.81
CA PHE A 232 -9.97 -13.74 -29.03
C PHE A 232 -10.03 -12.26 -28.69
N TYR A 233 -8.99 -11.53 -29.09
CA TYR A 233 -8.81 -10.11 -28.79
C TYR A 233 -8.37 -9.35 -30.05
N PRO A 234 -8.48 -8.01 -30.05
CA PRO A 234 -7.88 -7.19 -31.09
C PRO A 234 -6.36 -7.44 -31.21
N ALA A 235 -5.80 -7.21 -32.40
CA ALA A 235 -4.41 -7.57 -32.70
C ALA A 235 -3.40 -6.82 -31.82
N TRP A 236 -3.75 -5.62 -31.33
CA TRP A 236 -2.92 -4.86 -30.39
C TRP A 236 -2.83 -5.46 -28.99
N PHE A 237 -3.75 -6.35 -28.60
CA PHE A 237 -3.86 -6.81 -27.21
C PHE A 237 -2.59 -7.51 -26.72
N GLU A 238 -2.00 -8.41 -27.51
CA GLU A 238 -0.74 -9.05 -27.10
C GLU A 238 0.40 -8.02 -27.00
N ALA A 239 0.43 -7.07 -27.93
CA ALA A 239 1.46 -6.02 -27.96
C ALA A 239 1.39 -5.08 -26.76
N THR A 240 0.19 -4.82 -26.21
CA THR A 240 0.05 -4.06 -24.96
C THR A 240 0.48 -4.87 -23.75
N ASN A 241 0.40 -6.21 -23.80
CA ASN A 241 0.70 -7.10 -22.67
C ASN A 241 2.15 -7.59 -22.55
N VAL A 242 2.88 -7.75 -23.66
CA VAL A 242 4.17 -8.45 -23.72
C VAL A 242 5.29 -7.92 -22.80
N LEU A 243 5.18 -6.65 -22.36
CA LEU A 243 6.14 -6.00 -21.45
C LEU A 243 5.57 -5.73 -20.05
N TYR A 244 4.45 -6.34 -19.65
CA TYR A 244 3.94 -6.16 -18.28
C TYR A 244 4.85 -6.76 -17.22
N ASN A 245 5.55 -7.84 -17.57
CA ASN A 245 6.56 -8.46 -16.70
C ASN A 245 7.94 -7.78 -16.78
N PHE A 246 8.04 -6.64 -17.51
CA PHE A 246 9.23 -5.80 -17.48
C PHE A 246 9.33 -5.11 -16.12
N LYS A 247 9.95 -5.80 -15.15
CA LYS A 247 10.31 -5.24 -13.86
C LYS A 247 11.81 -5.02 -13.83
N GLU A 248 12.22 -3.75 -13.86
CA GLU A 248 13.57 -3.36 -13.49
C GLU A 248 13.69 -3.51 -11.96
N TYR A 249 14.01 -4.73 -11.50
CA TYR A 249 14.24 -4.96 -10.07
C TYR A 249 15.62 -4.43 -9.71
N TYR A 250 15.64 -3.33 -8.96
CA TYR A 250 16.89 -2.70 -8.48
C TYR A 250 17.51 -3.42 -7.28
N ASP A 251 16.76 -4.31 -6.61
CA ASP A 251 17.20 -5.00 -5.39
C ASP A 251 17.23 -6.52 -5.61
N GLU A 252 18.39 -7.02 -6.01
CA GLU A 252 19.00 -8.34 -5.76
C GLU A 252 20.28 -8.42 -6.63
N PRO A 253 21.34 -9.18 -6.29
CA PRO A 253 22.55 -9.28 -7.14
C PRO A 253 22.29 -9.92 -8.52
N LYS A 254 21.04 -10.29 -8.80
CA LYS A 254 20.53 -10.84 -10.06
C LYS A 254 19.09 -10.36 -10.14
N GLY A 255 18.84 -9.28 -10.90
CA GLY A 255 17.48 -8.88 -11.26
C GLY A 255 16.70 -10.13 -11.66
N ARG A 256 15.49 -10.27 -11.14
CA ARG A 256 14.70 -11.51 -11.18
C ARG A 256 14.66 -12.02 -12.65
N ASN A 257 15.53 -12.99 -12.94
CA ASN A 257 15.73 -13.73 -14.18
C ASN A 257 16.62 -13.13 -15.31
N GLY A 258 17.29 -11.99 -15.15
CA GLY A 258 18.16 -11.46 -16.23
C GLY A 258 17.39 -11.15 -17.53
N LEU A 259 16.14 -10.68 -17.40
CA LEU A 259 15.21 -10.43 -18.50
C LEU A 259 15.07 -8.93 -18.82
N GLU A 260 15.98 -8.09 -18.33
CA GLU A 260 15.98 -6.64 -18.56
C GLU A 260 16.15 -6.28 -20.05
N ASP A 261 16.58 -7.24 -20.85
CA ASP A 261 16.74 -7.11 -22.29
C ASP A 261 15.64 -7.83 -23.10
N TRP A 262 14.62 -8.43 -22.46
CA TRP A 262 13.53 -9.14 -23.14
C TRP A 262 12.90 -8.33 -24.28
N TRP A 263 12.73 -7.02 -24.07
CA TRP A 263 12.19 -6.10 -25.07
C TRP A 263 12.96 -6.12 -26.41
N ARG A 264 14.23 -6.53 -26.43
CA ARG A 264 15.04 -6.69 -27.64
C ARG A 264 14.67 -7.92 -28.47
N TYR A 265 14.06 -8.92 -27.84
CA TYR A 265 13.75 -10.23 -28.43
C TYR A 265 12.27 -10.45 -28.72
N VAL A 266 11.42 -9.46 -28.41
CA VAL A 266 9.98 -9.52 -28.67
C VAL A 266 9.72 -9.70 -30.18
N PRO A 267 8.95 -10.72 -30.60
CA PRO A 267 8.58 -10.91 -31.99
C PRO A 267 7.84 -9.69 -32.56
N ARG A 268 8.17 -9.30 -33.79
CA ARG A 268 7.58 -8.11 -34.44
C ARG A 268 6.05 -8.09 -34.44
N CYS A 269 5.40 -9.25 -34.54
CA CYS A 269 3.94 -9.36 -34.55
C CYS A 269 3.28 -8.96 -33.22
N ILE A 270 4.03 -8.97 -32.12
CA ILE A 270 3.54 -8.61 -30.78
C ILE A 270 4.38 -7.50 -30.15
N ALA A 271 5.21 -6.81 -30.93
CA ALA A 271 6.04 -5.73 -30.41
C ALA A 271 5.18 -4.48 -30.14
N PRO A 272 5.42 -3.75 -29.03
CA PRO A 272 4.77 -2.46 -28.77
C PRO A 272 4.90 -1.45 -29.91
N ALA A 273 5.98 -1.54 -30.70
CA ALA A 273 6.20 -0.70 -31.88
C ALA A 273 5.12 -0.85 -32.97
N SER A 274 4.39 -1.96 -33.00
CA SER A 274 3.28 -2.18 -33.93
C SER A 274 2.01 -1.43 -33.52
N TYR A 275 1.87 -1.10 -32.23
CA TYR A 275 0.69 -0.45 -31.64
C TYR A 275 1.10 0.55 -30.54
N PRO A 276 1.88 1.59 -30.87
CA PRO A 276 2.51 2.45 -29.88
C PRO A 276 1.51 3.26 -29.06
N THR A 277 0.39 3.67 -29.65
CA THR A 277 -0.66 4.44 -28.96
C THR A 277 -1.38 3.57 -27.96
N GLU A 278 -1.86 2.39 -28.39
CA GLU A 278 -2.55 1.42 -27.56
C GLU A 278 -1.65 0.95 -26.42
N TRP A 279 -0.36 0.69 -26.71
CA TRP A 279 0.62 0.35 -25.68
C TRP A 279 0.79 1.48 -24.67
N ALA A 280 1.02 2.73 -25.12
CA ALA A 280 1.21 3.86 -24.22
C ALA A 280 -0.02 4.12 -23.34
N ILE A 281 -1.23 4.06 -23.91
CA ILE A 281 -2.48 4.23 -23.16
C ILE A 281 -2.70 3.04 -22.21
N GLY A 282 -2.38 1.82 -22.63
CA GLY A 282 -2.44 0.62 -21.78
C GLY A 282 -1.48 0.69 -20.58
N ARG A 283 -0.31 1.34 -20.73
CA ARG A 283 0.60 1.64 -19.61
C ARG A 283 0.04 2.65 -18.63
N LEU A 284 -0.79 3.58 -19.09
CA LEU A 284 -1.47 4.57 -18.24
C LEU A 284 -2.75 4.00 -17.62
N LEU A 285 -3.51 3.12 -18.26
CA LEU A 285 -4.80 2.67 -17.73
C LEU A 285 -4.70 1.75 -16.49
N CYS A 286 -3.52 1.22 -16.17
CA CYS A 286 -3.33 0.13 -15.20
C CYS A 286 -4.13 -1.14 -15.59
N THR A 287 -3.41 -2.21 -15.86
CA THR A 287 -3.86 -3.42 -16.56
C THR A 287 -5.12 -4.11 -16.05
N TRP A 288 -5.39 -4.01 -14.77
CA TRP A 288 -6.50 -4.73 -14.15
C TRP A 288 -7.87 -4.23 -14.64
N GLN A 289 -8.01 -2.95 -15.02
CA GLN A 289 -9.27 -2.42 -15.53
C GLN A 289 -9.55 -2.79 -17.00
N MET A 290 -8.53 -2.96 -17.84
CA MET A 290 -8.73 -3.37 -19.24
C MET A 290 -9.27 -4.80 -19.34
N LYS A 291 -8.77 -5.74 -18.51
CA LYS A 291 -9.24 -7.14 -18.50
C LYS A 291 -10.73 -7.26 -18.17
N LEU A 292 -11.24 -6.42 -17.25
CA LEU A 292 -12.66 -6.43 -16.87
C LEU A 292 -13.55 -5.76 -17.93
N CYS A 293 -13.12 -4.62 -18.50
CA CYS A 293 -13.90 -3.91 -19.51
C CYS A 293 -13.99 -4.66 -20.85
N LEU A 294 -12.93 -5.33 -21.31
CA LEU A 294 -12.95 -6.07 -22.59
C LEU A 294 -13.75 -7.38 -22.50
N ARG A 295 -13.68 -8.10 -21.38
CA ARG A 295 -14.52 -9.28 -21.14
C ARG A 295 -16.02 -8.96 -21.10
N LEU A 296 -16.40 -7.75 -20.66
CA LEU A 296 -17.79 -7.28 -20.67
C LEU A 296 -18.22 -6.72 -22.03
N ALA A 297 -17.38 -5.94 -22.71
CA ALA A 297 -17.71 -5.32 -24.00
C ALA A 297 -17.93 -6.34 -25.14
N TYR A 298 -17.15 -7.44 -25.16
CA TYR A 298 -17.31 -8.49 -26.18
C TYR A 298 -18.35 -9.57 -25.82
N LYS A 299 -18.67 -9.78 -24.53
CA LYS A 299 -19.77 -10.68 -24.13
C LYS A 299 -21.16 -10.06 -24.27
N LEU A 300 -21.26 -8.73 -24.39
CA LEU A 300 -22.53 -8.00 -24.52
C LEU A 300 -22.79 -7.46 -25.95
N GLY A 301 -21.91 -7.80 -26.91
CA GLY A 301 -21.97 -7.36 -28.31
C GLY A 301 -22.53 -8.39 -29.31
N ARG A 302 -23.26 -9.41 -28.83
CA ARG A 302 -24.15 -10.30 -29.59
C ARG A 302 -25.43 -10.53 -28.82
#